data_AF-A0A820MWG9-F1
#
_entry.id   AF-A0A820MWG9-F1
#
_cell.length_a   1.000
_cell.length_b   1.000
_cell.length_c   1.000
_cell.angle_alpha   90.00
_cell.angle_beta   90.00
_cell.angle_gamma   90.00
#
_symmetry.space_group_name_H-M   'P 1'
#
loop_
_entity.id
_entity.type
_entity.pdbx_description
1 polymer ?
#
loop_
_entity_poly.entity_id
_entity_poly.type
_entity_poly.pdbx_seq_one_letter_code
_entity_poly.pdbx_strand_id
1 'polypeptide(L)'
;DHPTVFQHLPFALIGTTLEEDCQPMSWYSNLWISTEFQRVIATEDASLNSFLRPPRWIVVYRNQHIIFVSPYEANWLLGRLSLIDSPVTTLRLFLPRIKRIQSIFINTLSLTIPPSINVSNENDIYLVPLDRLVQLFLFNGTLYFDNIEEQTMFCQCLSLCPKIRNEIEEKAFQSHKIDIDG
;
A
#
# COMPACT_ATOMS: atom_id res chain seq x y z
N ASP A 1 -26.75 -9.05 -6.39
CA ASP A 1 -25.49 -8.31 -6.56
C ASP A 1 -24.33 -9.16 -6.08
N HIS A 2 -23.44 -9.55 -6.99
CA HIS A 2 -22.22 -10.26 -6.60
C HIS A 2 -21.29 -9.25 -5.93
N PRO A 3 -20.74 -9.50 -4.74
CA PRO A 3 -19.72 -8.63 -4.18
C PRO A 3 -18.55 -8.57 -5.15
N THR A 4 -18.14 -7.37 -5.56
CA THR A 4 -16.92 -7.16 -6.34
C THR A 4 -15.74 -7.75 -5.57
N VAL A 5 -14.99 -8.66 -6.19
CA VAL A 5 -13.91 -9.45 -5.53
C VAL A 5 -12.84 -8.55 -4.88
N PHE A 6 -12.63 -7.36 -5.46
CA PHE A 6 -11.72 -6.33 -4.98
C PHE A 6 -12.43 -5.00 -4.78
N GLN A 7 -11.93 -4.20 -3.83
CA GLN A 7 -12.33 -2.82 -3.57
C GLN A 7 -11.09 -1.93 -3.50
N HIS A 8 -11.26 -0.61 -3.66
CA HIS A 8 -10.14 0.31 -3.50
C HIS A 8 -9.66 0.36 -2.05
N LEU A 9 -8.37 0.63 -1.86
CA LEU A 9 -7.72 0.63 -0.54
C LEU A 9 -8.47 1.42 0.56
N PRO A 10 -9.06 2.61 0.29
CA PRO A 10 -9.78 3.38 1.31
C PRO A 10 -10.94 2.63 1.98
N PHE A 11 -11.52 1.63 1.31
CA PHE A 11 -12.60 0.83 1.89
C PHE A 11 -12.15 0.04 3.14
N ALA A 12 -10.84 -0.18 3.30
CA ALA A 12 -10.27 -0.79 4.50
C ALA A 12 -10.40 0.08 5.77
N LEU A 13 -10.74 1.37 5.61
CA LEU A 13 -10.96 2.29 6.73
C LEU A 13 -12.42 2.34 7.18
N ILE A 14 -13.36 1.73 6.45
CA ILE A 14 -14.78 1.72 6.82
C ILE A 14 -14.95 1.08 8.21
N GLY A 15 -15.68 1.76 9.08
CA GLY A 15 -15.91 1.39 10.48
C GLY A 15 -14.80 1.78 11.44
N THR A 16 -13.70 2.37 10.95
CA THR A 16 -12.60 2.88 11.79
C THR A 16 -12.79 4.36 12.11
N THR A 17 -12.09 4.88 13.13
CA THR A 17 -12.12 6.33 13.39
C THR A 17 -11.45 7.16 12.30
N LEU A 18 -10.71 6.54 11.38
CA LEU A 18 -10.14 7.23 10.22
C LEU A 18 -11.11 7.31 9.04
N GLU A 19 -12.29 6.69 9.11
CA GLU A 19 -13.27 6.75 8.03
C GLU A 19 -13.72 8.19 7.74
N GLU A 20 -13.99 8.97 8.80
CA GLU A 20 -14.50 10.35 8.69
C GLU A 20 -13.46 11.31 8.09
N ASP A 21 -12.18 11.08 8.39
CA ASP A 21 -11.06 11.89 7.89
C ASP A 21 -10.51 11.39 6.55
N CYS A 22 -10.91 10.20 6.11
CA CYS A 22 -10.42 9.61 4.88
C CYS A 22 -11.00 10.33 3.66
N GLN A 23 -10.11 10.91 2.84
CA GLN A 23 -10.44 11.47 1.53
C GLN A 23 -10.20 10.41 0.45
N PRO A 24 -11.22 9.67 -0.05
CA PRO A 24 -10.99 8.50 -0.91
C PRO A 24 -10.31 8.84 -2.25
N MET A 25 -10.49 10.08 -2.72
CA MET A 25 -9.89 10.58 -3.97
C MET A 25 -8.40 10.93 -3.85
N SER A 26 -7.87 11.01 -2.63
CA SER A 26 -6.44 11.30 -2.38
C SER A 26 -5.54 10.07 -2.50
N TRP A 27 -6.13 8.89 -2.65
CA TRP A 27 -5.43 7.61 -2.76
C TRP A 27 -5.12 7.26 -4.21
N TYR A 28 -4.04 6.52 -4.42
CA TYR A 28 -3.75 6.03 -5.75
C TYR A 28 -4.75 4.97 -6.21
N SER A 29 -5.27 5.13 -7.43
CA SER A 29 -6.31 4.26 -8.01
C SER A 29 -5.88 2.81 -8.23
N ASN A 30 -4.57 2.53 -8.20
CA ASN A 30 -4.02 1.19 -8.34
C ASN A 30 -3.81 0.47 -7.01
N LEU A 31 -4.29 1.02 -5.89
CA LEU A 31 -4.27 0.38 -4.58
C LEU A 31 -5.63 -0.24 -4.26
N TRP A 32 -5.60 -1.51 -3.88
CA TRP A 32 -6.79 -2.34 -3.69
C TRP A 32 -6.70 -3.20 -2.44
N ILE A 33 -7.85 -3.71 -2.03
CA ILE A 33 -8.00 -4.77 -1.05
C ILE A 33 -8.90 -5.86 -1.64
N SER A 34 -8.67 -7.09 -1.21
CA SER A 34 -9.62 -8.20 -1.44
C SER A 34 -10.80 -8.13 -0.47
N THR A 35 -11.92 -8.70 -0.89
CA THR A 35 -13.11 -8.89 -0.04
C THR A 35 -12.80 -9.72 1.21
N GLU A 36 -11.99 -10.76 1.11
CA GLU A 36 -11.58 -11.57 2.25
C GLU A 36 -10.66 -10.80 3.20
N PHE A 37 -9.75 -9.96 2.67
CA PHE A 37 -8.99 -9.04 3.51
C PHE A 37 -9.92 -8.10 4.29
N GLN A 38 -10.88 -7.45 3.60
CA GLN A 38 -11.88 -6.57 4.24
C GLN A 38 -12.63 -7.29 5.35
N ARG A 39 -13.08 -8.52 5.09
CA ARG A 39 -13.78 -9.36 6.07
C ARG A 39 -12.92 -9.69 7.29
N VAL A 40 -11.62 -9.90 7.11
CA VAL A 40 -10.69 -10.25 8.20
C VAL A 40 -10.34 -9.04 9.08
N ILE A 41 -10.34 -7.84 8.51
CA ILE A 41 -10.09 -6.61 9.27
C ILE A 41 -11.36 -6.03 9.89
N ALA A 42 -12.54 -6.29 9.31
CA ALA A 42 -13.82 -5.95 9.91
C ALA A 42 -14.02 -6.74 11.21
N THR A 43 -14.31 -6.03 12.31
CA THR A 43 -14.58 -6.63 13.62
C THR A 43 -15.88 -6.03 14.14
N GLU A 44 -16.87 -6.88 14.43
CA GLU A 44 -18.23 -6.44 14.78
C GLU A 44 -18.36 -5.90 16.22
N ASP A 45 -17.46 -6.28 17.14
CA ASP A 45 -17.64 -6.08 18.59
C ASP A 45 -16.46 -5.41 19.33
N ALA A 46 -15.45 -4.91 18.61
CA ALA A 46 -14.30 -4.24 19.23
C ALA A 46 -13.95 -2.98 18.44
N SER A 47 -13.51 -1.91 19.14
CA SER A 47 -12.98 -0.74 18.44
C SER A 47 -11.82 -1.20 17.54
N LEU A 48 -11.97 -1.02 16.22
CA LEU A 48 -10.97 -1.38 15.23
C LEU A 48 -9.60 -0.72 15.50
N ASN A 49 -9.60 0.30 16.35
CA ASN A 49 -8.45 1.07 16.77
C ASN A 49 -7.49 0.32 17.71
N SER A 50 -7.96 -0.61 18.54
CA SER A 50 -7.09 -1.20 19.58
C SER A 50 -6.09 -2.22 19.03
N PHE A 51 -6.40 -2.86 17.90
CA PHE A 51 -5.54 -3.86 17.27
C PHE A 51 -5.73 -3.91 15.76
N LEU A 52 -5.49 -2.79 15.06
CA LEU A 52 -5.33 -2.83 13.60
C LEU A 52 -4.36 -3.97 13.27
N ARG A 53 -4.85 -5.02 12.60
CA ARG A 53 -4.03 -6.17 12.22
C ARG A 53 -3.28 -5.74 10.97
N PRO A 54 -1.98 -5.40 11.07
CA PRO A 54 -1.28 -4.84 9.94
C PRO A 54 -1.33 -5.82 8.75
N PRO A 55 -1.67 -5.34 7.53
CA PRO A 55 -1.57 -6.15 6.33
C PRO A 55 -0.13 -6.63 6.17
N ARG A 56 0.05 -7.95 6.10
CA ARG A 56 1.38 -8.58 5.96
C ARG A 56 1.69 -9.02 4.54
N TRP A 57 0.68 -9.18 3.71
CA TRP A 57 0.80 -9.78 2.40
C TRP A 57 0.21 -8.85 1.35
N ILE A 58 0.99 -8.62 0.31
CA ILE A 58 0.54 -7.86 -0.85
C ILE A 58 0.69 -8.68 -2.11
N VAL A 59 -0.27 -8.55 -3.01
CA VAL A 59 -0.13 -8.99 -4.39
C VAL A 59 0.21 -7.77 -5.23
N VAL A 60 1.33 -7.84 -5.94
CA VAL A 60 1.61 -6.94 -7.05
C VAL A 60 1.13 -7.64 -8.31
N TYR A 61 0.05 -7.13 -8.91
CA TYR A 61 -0.54 -7.69 -10.12
C TYR A 61 -0.16 -6.86 -11.34
N ARG A 62 0.35 -7.53 -12.38
CA ARG A 62 0.82 -6.93 -13.63
C ARG A 62 1.82 -5.78 -13.47
N ASN A 63 2.62 -5.79 -12.39
CA ASN A 63 3.53 -4.68 -12.06
C ASN A 63 2.83 -3.30 -12.01
N GLN A 64 1.53 -3.29 -11.72
CA GLN A 64 0.71 -2.08 -11.81
C GLN A 64 -0.20 -1.94 -10.60
N HIS A 65 -0.84 -3.01 -10.17
CA HIS A 65 -1.81 -2.98 -9.07
C HIS A 65 -1.20 -3.56 -7.81
N ILE A 66 -1.49 -2.95 -6.67
CA ILE A 66 -1.09 -3.42 -5.35
C ILE A 66 -2.35 -3.79 -4.59
N ILE A 67 -2.43 -5.02 -4.11
CA ILE A 67 -3.64 -5.57 -3.51
C ILE A 67 -3.30 -6.14 -2.15
N PHE A 68 -3.95 -5.66 -1.08
CA PHE A 68 -3.89 -6.32 0.21
C PHE A 68 -4.74 -7.58 0.21
N VAL A 69 -4.13 -8.67 0.68
CA VAL A 69 -4.76 -9.98 0.76
C VAL A 69 -4.68 -10.49 2.19
N SER A 70 -5.69 -11.25 2.59
CA SER A 70 -5.71 -11.92 3.87
C SER A 70 -4.60 -12.99 3.94
N PRO A 71 -4.15 -13.41 5.14
CA PRO A 71 -3.22 -14.52 5.29
C PRO A 71 -3.73 -15.83 4.66
N TYR A 72 -5.04 -16.03 4.64
CA TYR A 72 -5.67 -17.22 4.03
C TYR A 72 -5.51 -17.20 2.51
N GLU A 73 -5.82 -16.08 1.86
CA GLU A 73 -5.61 -15.90 0.42
C GLU A 73 -4.13 -15.97 0.06
N ALA A 74 -3.26 -15.33 0.84
CA ALA A 74 -1.82 -15.42 0.64
C ALA A 74 -1.37 -16.89 0.63
N ASN A 75 -1.79 -17.68 1.63
CA ASN A 75 -1.46 -19.10 1.70
C ASN A 75 -1.93 -19.90 0.47
N TRP A 76 -3.13 -19.61 -0.04
CA TRP A 76 -3.61 -20.22 -1.28
C TRP A 76 -2.80 -19.77 -2.51
N LEU A 77 -2.47 -18.47 -2.59
CA LEU A 77 -1.67 -17.88 -3.67
C LEU A 77 -0.23 -18.41 -3.71
N LEU A 78 0.37 -18.73 -2.56
CA LEU A 78 1.70 -19.37 -2.49
C LEU A 78 1.78 -20.60 -3.40
N GLY A 79 0.76 -21.45 -3.36
CA GLY A 79 0.69 -22.67 -4.16
C GLY A 79 0.23 -22.44 -5.61
N ARG A 80 -0.42 -21.31 -5.92
CA ARG A 80 -0.92 -21.02 -7.27
C ARG A 80 0.09 -20.26 -8.12
N LEU A 81 0.74 -19.26 -7.54
CA LEU A 81 1.72 -18.44 -8.25
C LEU A 81 2.98 -19.24 -8.62
N SER A 82 3.33 -20.27 -7.84
CA SER A 82 4.42 -21.18 -8.19
C SER A 82 4.13 -22.05 -9.42
N LEU A 83 2.86 -22.20 -9.81
CA LEU A 83 2.43 -22.95 -11.00
C LEU A 83 2.32 -22.09 -12.25
N ILE A 84 2.39 -20.76 -12.09
CA ILE A 84 2.20 -19.80 -13.18
C ILE A 84 3.57 -19.23 -13.55
N ASP A 85 3.96 -19.38 -14.81
CA ASP A 85 5.17 -18.77 -15.35
C ASP A 85 4.88 -17.34 -15.79
N SER A 86 4.68 -16.44 -14.82
CA SER A 86 4.42 -15.02 -15.09
C SER A 86 5.25 -14.14 -14.16
N PRO A 87 6.20 -13.35 -14.68
CA PRO A 87 7.06 -12.50 -13.85
C PRO A 87 6.35 -11.23 -13.37
N VAL A 88 5.15 -10.93 -13.89
CA VAL A 88 4.46 -9.66 -13.63
C VAL A 88 3.45 -9.74 -12.49
N THR A 89 3.19 -10.93 -11.94
CA THR A 89 2.30 -11.10 -10.79
C THR A 89 3.05 -11.77 -9.66
N THR A 90 3.14 -11.08 -8.53
CA THR A 90 3.97 -11.51 -7.41
C THR A 90 3.25 -11.34 -6.09
N LEU A 91 3.41 -12.31 -5.19
CA LEU A 91 3.04 -12.19 -3.79
C LEU A 91 4.29 -11.78 -3.00
N ARG A 92 4.17 -10.73 -2.20
CA ARG A 92 5.28 -10.14 -1.45
C ARG A 92 4.92 -9.96 0.02
N LEU A 93 5.91 -10.16 0.88
CA LEU A 93 5.80 -9.88 2.31
C LEU A 93 5.96 -8.37 2.55
N PHE A 94 5.07 -7.79 3.35
CA PHE A 94 5.07 -6.38 3.71
C PHE A 94 4.97 -6.24 5.22
N LEU A 95 6.07 -5.94 5.89
CA LEU A 95 6.11 -5.80 7.35
C LEU A 95 6.21 -4.34 7.77
N PRO A 96 5.68 -3.99 8.96
CA PRO A 96 5.85 -2.65 9.48
C PRO A 96 7.26 -2.45 10.02
N ARG A 97 7.73 -1.21 9.97
CA ARG A 97 8.98 -0.84 10.62
C ARG A 97 8.72 -0.33 12.03
N ILE A 98 8.83 -1.23 13.01
CA ILE A 98 8.65 -0.92 14.45
C ILE A 98 9.99 -0.51 15.09
N LYS A 99 11.12 -0.81 14.44
CA LYS A 99 12.46 -0.37 14.83
C LYS A 99 13.19 0.21 13.62
N ARG A 100 14.05 1.21 13.81
CA ARG A 100 14.77 1.90 12.71
C ARG A 100 15.51 0.95 11.75
N ILE A 101 16.11 -0.13 12.25
CA ILE A 101 16.90 -1.08 11.43
C ILE A 101 16.07 -2.21 10.80
N GLN A 102 14.75 -2.18 10.93
CA GLN A 102 13.88 -3.25 10.44
C GLN A 102 13.54 -3.05 8.95
N SER A 103 13.67 -4.11 8.16
CA SER A 103 13.23 -4.12 6.76
C SER A 103 11.71 -4.34 6.66
N ILE A 104 11.11 -3.72 5.65
CA ILE A 104 9.69 -3.89 5.30
C ILE A 104 9.46 -5.03 4.29
N PHE A 105 10.52 -5.65 3.77
CA PHE A 105 10.57 -6.82 2.86
C PHE A 105 9.85 -6.72 1.50
N ILE A 106 9.07 -5.68 1.26
CA ILE A 106 8.20 -5.53 0.08
C ILE A 106 8.90 -5.58 -1.28
N ASN A 107 10.18 -5.20 -1.32
CA ASN A 107 11.01 -5.19 -2.52
C ASN A 107 12.17 -6.20 -2.42
N THR A 108 12.12 -7.13 -1.45
CA THR A 108 13.13 -8.18 -1.29
C THR A 108 12.78 -9.37 -2.19
N LEU A 109 13.54 -9.54 -3.28
CA LEU A 109 13.29 -10.57 -4.29
C LEU A 109 13.36 -12.00 -3.76
N SER A 110 14.29 -12.29 -2.84
CA SER A 110 14.41 -13.61 -2.21
C SER A 110 13.20 -14.00 -1.36
N LEU A 111 12.33 -13.04 -1.02
CA LEU A 111 11.08 -13.23 -0.28
C LEU A 111 9.84 -13.00 -1.16
N THR A 112 10.03 -12.86 -2.47
CA THR A 112 8.97 -12.66 -3.45
C THR A 112 8.57 -14.00 -4.09
N ILE A 113 7.28 -14.16 -4.38
CA ILE A 113 6.72 -15.41 -4.89
C ILE A 113 5.99 -15.14 -6.21
N PRO A 114 6.25 -15.91 -7.28
CA PRO A 114 7.12 -17.08 -7.32
C PRO A 114 8.62 -16.72 -7.15
N PRO A 115 9.45 -17.61 -6.57
CA PRO A 115 10.88 -17.34 -6.39
C PRO A 115 11.66 -17.38 -7.72
N SER A 116 11.05 -17.95 -8.76
CA SER A 116 11.62 -18.18 -10.09
C SER A 116 11.41 -17.00 -11.05
N ILE A 117 11.25 -15.78 -10.54
CA ILE A 117 11.23 -14.59 -11.41
C ILE A 117 12.63 -14.47 -12.01
N ASN A 118 12.82 -15.09 -13.17
CA ASN A 118 14.04 -15.06 -13.96
C ASN A 118 14.09 -13.70 -14.64
N VAL A 119 14.61 -12.73 -13.91
CA VAL A 119 14.84 -11.40 -14.46
C VAL A 119 16.13 -11.46 -15.27
N SER A 120 16.02 -11.44 -16.59
CA SER A 120 17.18 -11.43 -17.49
C SER A 120 18.06 -10.18 -17.33
N ASN A 121 17.48 -9.05 -16.89
CA ASN A 121 18.19 -7.80 -16.61
C ASN A 121 17.63 -7.14 -15.35
N GLU A 122 18.46 -6.62 -14.44
CA GLU A 122 18.02 -5.97 -13.19
C GLU A 122 16.98 -4.84 -13.40
N ASN A 123 16.97 -4.21 -14.57
CA ASN A 123 16.01 -3.15 -14.94
C ASN A 123 14.58 -3.66 -15.17
N ASP A 124 14.36 -4.97 -15.32
CA ASP A 124 13.02 -5.55 -15.53
C ASP A 124 12.32 -5.88 -14.20
N ILE A 125 12.98 -5.67 -13.06
CA ILE A 125 12.38 -5.85 -11.73
C ILE A 125 11.43 -4.70 -11.42
N TYR A 126 10.16 -5.03 -11.23
CA TYR A 126 9.22 -4.07 -10.66
C TYR A 126 9.44 -3.93 -9.15
N LEU A 127 9.96 -2.77 -8.75
CA LEU A 127 9.99 -2.32 -7.37
C LEU A 127 8.75 -1.48 -7.10
N VAL A 128 8.10 -1.70 -5.96
CA VAL A 128 7.00 -0.83 -5.53
C VAL A 128 7.56 0.57 -5.30
N PRO A 129 7.08 1.60 -6.01
CA PRO A 129 7.59 2.96 -5.88
C PRO A 129 7.28 3.57 -4.51
N LEU A 130 8.14 4.48 -4.05
CA LEU A 130 8.06 5.09 -2.72
C LEU A 130 6.75 5.84 -2.47
N ASP A 131 6.20 6.49 -3.50
CA ASP A 131 4.91 7.21 -3.42
C ASP A 131 3.72 6.28 -3.16
N ARG A 132 3.77 5.04 -3.65
CA ARG A 132 2.80 3.99 -3.29
C ARG A 132 3.08 3.46 -1.89
N LEU A 133 4.34 3.20 -1.54
CA LEU A 133 4.72 2.64 -0.24
C LEU A 133 4.23 3.49 0.95
N VAL A 134 4.38 4.82 0.86
CA VAL A 134 3.98 5.70 1.97
C VAL A 134 2.48 5.64 2.26
N GLN A 135 1.63 5.43 1.25
CA GLN A 135 0.19 5.20 1.46
C GLN A 135 -0.08 3.87 2.17
N LEU A 136 0.72 2.83 1.88
CA LEU A 136 0.58 1.53 2.54
C LEU A 136 1.03 1.56 4.02
N PHE A 137 1.96 2.45 4.39
CA PHE A 137 2.45 2.58 5.77
C PHE A 137 1.35 2.98 6.75
N LEU A 138 0.34 3.74 6.30
CA LEU A 138 -0.81 4.10 7.13
C LEU A 138 -1.52 2.85 7.68
N PHE A 139 -1.63 1.81 6.85
CA PHE A 139 -2.33 0.57 7.23
C PHE A 139 -1.45 -0.41 8.00
N ASN A 140 -0.14 -0.39 7.78
CA ASN A 140 0.78 -1.34 8.42
C ASN A 140 1.20 -0.88 9.83
N GLY A 141 0.96 0.38 10.22
CA GLY A 141 1.38 0.88 11.52
C GLY A 141 2.90 1.04 11.62
N THR A 142 3.53 1.45 10.53
CA THR A 142 4.96 1.76 10.49
C THR A 142 5.28 2.96 11.39
N LEU A 143 6.25 2.81 12.30
CA LEU A 143 6.65 3.86 13.26
C LEU A 143 7.97 4.54 12.89
N TYR A 144 8.81 3.88 12.09
CA TYR A 144 10.12 4.38 11.68
C TYR A 144 10.26 4.36 10.16
N PHE A 145 11.06 5.29 9.64
CA PHE A 145 11.42 5.39 8.22
C PHE A 145 12.88 4.98 8.02
N ASP A 146 13.22 4.50 6.82
CA ASP A 146 14.60 4.11 6.48
C ASP A 146 15.50 5.34 6.34
N ASN A 147 14.96 6.40 5.74
CA ASN A 147 15.68 7.62 5.42
C ASN A 147 14.76 8.85 5.45
N ILE A 148 15.36 10.03 5.28
CA ILE A 148 14.66 11.33 5.32
C ILE A 148 13.68 11.48 4.16
N GLU A 149 13.97 10.90 3.00
CA GLU A 149 13.09 10.96 1.83
C GLU A 149 11.77 10.23 2.09
N GLU A 150 11.84 9.00 2.62
CA GLU A 150 10.67 8.22 3.02
C GLU A 150 9.82 8.96 4.06
N GLN A 151 10.46 9.55 5.08
CA GLN A 151 9.77 10.38 6.08
C GLN A 151 9.10 11.60 5.44
N THR A 152 9.80 12.32 4.56
CA THR A 152 9.29 13.52 3.91
C THR A 152 8.07 13.19 3.06
N MET A 153 8.13 12.13 2.26
CA MET A 153 7.02 11.68 1.44
C MET A 153 5.82 11.21 2.28
N PHE A 154 6.06 10.57 3.43
CA PHE A 154 4.98 10.20 4.34
C PHE A 154 4.31 11.43 4.96
N CYS A 155 5.08 12.40 5.45
CA CYS A 155 4.53 13.67 5.95
C CYS A 155 3.74 14.42 4.87
N GLN A 156 4.23 14.45 3.63
CA GLN A 156 3.51 14.99 2.48
C GLN A 156 2.23 14.22 2.20
N CYS A 157 2.25 12.88 2.28
CA CYS A 157 1.06 12.05 2.09
C CYS A 157 -0.05 12.40 3.10
N LEU A 158 0.32 12.74 4.33
CA LEU A 158 -0.58 13.16 5.41
C LEU A 158 -0.86 14.67 5.43
N SER A 159 -0.37 15.43 4.45
CA SER A 159 -0.46 16.90 4.41
C SER A 159 0.13 17.61 5.64
N LEU A 160 1.08 16.97 6.34
CA LEU A 160 1.81 17.58 7.47
C LEU A 160 2.92 18.52 7.00
N CYS A 161 3.34 18.38 5.75
CA CYS A 161 4.23 19.33 5.09
C CYS A 161 3.81 19.49 3.61
N PRO A 162 4.09 20.66 3.02
CA PRO A 162 3.69 20.94 1.65
C PRO A 162 4.35 19.98 0.66
N LYS A 163 3.55 19.53 -0.31
CA LYS A 163 4.04 18.82 -1.50
C LYS A 163 4.72 19.81 -2.44
N ILE A 164 5.68 19.31 -3.21
CA ILE A 164 6.20 20.08 -4.34
C ILE A 164 5.04 20.25 -5.32
N ARG A 165 4.64 21.50 -5.55
CA ARG A 165 3.56 21.84 -6.48
C ARG A 165 3.96 21.44 -7.89
N ASN A 166 3.04 20.80 -8.62
CA ASN A 166 3.22 20.62 -10.06
C ASN A 166 3.03 21.97 -10.78
N GLU A 167 3.36 22.04 -12.08
CA GLU A 167 3.27 23.31 -12.83
C GLU A 167 1.87 23.95 -12.83
N ILE A 168 0.81 23.14 -12.71
CA ILE A 168 -0.57 23.61 -12.69
C ILE A 168 -0.90 24.20 -11.32
N GLU A 169 -0.54 23.50 -10.24
CA GLU A 169 -0.69 23.94 -8.86
C GLU A 169 0.14 25.19 -8.57
N GLU A 170 1.35 25.26 -9.12
CA GLU A 170 2.23 26.43 -8.97
C GLU A 170 1.61 27.67 -9.63
N LYS A 171 1.04 27.51 -10.84
CA LYS A 171 0.25 28.58 -11.49
C LYS A 171 -0.99 28.95 -10.68
N ALA A 172 -1.68 27.97 -10.10
CA ALA A 172 -2.84 28.20 -9.26
C ALA A 172 -2.47 28.99 -7.99
N PHE A 173 -1.37 28.63 -7.33
CA PHE A 173 -0.83 29.29 -6.14
C PHE A 173 -0.42 30.74 -6.45
N GLN A 174 0.34 30.96 -7.53
CA GLN A 174 0.70 32.31 -7.98
C GLN A 174 -0.53 33.17 -8.30
N SER A 175 -1.59 32.55 -8.83
CA SER A 175 -2.87 33.22 -9.09
C SER A 175 -3.79 33.35 -7.86
N HIS A 176 -3.31 33.01 -6.65
CA HIS A 176 -4.05 33.06 -5.38
C HIS A 176 -5.34 32.22 -5.39
N LYS A 177 -5.38 31.14 -6.18
CA LYS A 177 -6.51 30.21 -6.24
C LYS A 177 -6.43 29.08 -5.22
N ILE A 178 -5.23 28.85 -4.68
CA ILE A 178 -4.93 27.90 -3.62
C ILE A 178 -3.95 28.56 -2.64
N ASP A 179 -4.00 28.16 -1.37
CA ASP A 179 -3.21 28.77 -0.29
C ASP A 179 -1.87 28.02 -0.08
N ILE A 180 -1.08 28.46 0.90
CA ILE A 180 0.19 27.84 1.30
C ILE A 180 0.05 26.35 1.65
N ASP A 181 -1.12 25.96 2.15
CA ASP A 181 -1.42 24.59 2.58
C ASP A 181 -1.90 23.67 1.42
N GLY A 182 -2.05 24.22 0.22
CA GLY A 182 -2.49 23.50 -0.99
C GLY A 182 -3.96 23.67 -1.34
#